data_AF-A0A412D237-F1
#
_entry.id   AF-A0A412D237-F1
#
_cell.length_a   1.000
_cell.length_b   1.000
_cell.length_c   1.000
_cell.angle_alpha   90.00
_cell.angle_beta   90.00
_cell.angle_gamma   90.00
#
_symmetry.space_group_name_H-M   'P 1'
#
loop_
_entity.id
_entity.type
_entity.pdbx_description
1 polymer ?
#
loop_
_entity_poly.entity_id
_entity_poly.type
_entity_poly.pdbx_seq_one_letter_code
_entity_poly.pdbx_strand_id
1 'polypeptide(L)'
;IAFVIDYYKHHGKVRLDLRPFYPFIFFYVMMLIMMPFQEFVPTDIALNSWRANMMTNLVLPIVMWNVSRYDPKIIRYSRNCMIIVIIVIVIYGIFLLTLNGLNPYVYFMAQINNAELREAQFGEQMARLIIKISSVFTHPMIFGLFLGLAMVYLYSLKDKIKPLFVYLLMFFIVVCIFLCGIRTPIGAMFLTVFFYLLMLRRIKPMIYVAVIGFIGYIIIENIPELSATIDSIFIKDSRQTNVEGSSIDMRMEQLNGCFREIQDCLIFGKGYEWCGYYMSIHDLHPVLLAFESLIFVVLCNSGIVGLCVWVITFVWLFRGVYRMNKNVNVTLFVITLAVYYIAYSAITGEYGYMKYFIIFYTLLLMESKIFIGREH
;
A
#
# COMPACT_ATOMS: atom_id res chain seq x y z
N ILE A 1 8.92 -13.65 -22.39
CA ILE A 1 9.10 -14.56 -23.54
C ILE A 1 8.25 -15.82 -23.38
N ALA A 2 8.43 -16.62 -22.31
CA ALA A 2 7.62 -17.82 -22.06
C ALA A 2 6.10 -17.58 -22.11
N PHE A 3 5.60 -16.53 -21.44
CA PHE A 3 4.19 -16.13 -21.50
C PHE A 3 3.69 -15.82 -22.91
N VAL A 4 4.50 -15.12 -23.72
CA VAL A 4 4.10 -14.70 -25.08
C VAL A 4 3.99 -15.92 -26.00
N ILE A 5 4.91 -16.88 -25.87
CA ILE A 5 4.91 -18.14 -26.62
C ILE A 5 3.70 -18.99 -26.21
N ASP A 6 3.42 -19.11 -24.92
CA ASP A 6 2.27 -19.85 -24.39
C ASP A 6 0.94 -19.23 -24.88
N TYR A 7 0.82 -17.91 -24.78
CA TYR A 7 -0.35 -17.18 -25.26
C TYR A 7 -0.57 -17.35 -26.77
N TYR A 8 0.51 -17.28 -27.56
CA TYR A 8 0.44 -17.48 -29.01
C TYR A 8 -0.03 -18.89 -29.37
N LYS A 9 0.44 -19.93 -28.64
CA LYS A 9 0.00 -21.31 -28.84
C LYS A 9 -1.50 -21.50 -28.61
N HIS A 10 -2.08 -20.82 -27.62
CA HIS A 10 -3.50 -20.97 -27.28
C HIS A 10 -4.46 -20.12 -28.12
N HIS A 11 -4.01 -18.96 -28.62
CA HIS A 11 -4.90 -18.03 -29.34
C HIS A 11 -4.56 -17.81 -30.81
N GLY A 12 -3.44 -18.33 -31.32
CA GLY A 12 -2.96 -18.11 -32.68
C GLY A 12 -2.56 -16.65 -33.00
N LYS A 13 -2.95 -15.69 -32.16
CA LYS A 13 -2.60 -14.26 -32.21
C LYS A 13 -2.53 -13.71 -30.77
N VAL A 14 -1.51 -12.90 -30.48
CA VAL A 14 -1.35 -12.24 -29.17
C VAL A 14 -2.27 -11.02 -29.10
N ARG A 15 -3.48 -11.19 -28.55
CA ARG A 15 -4.40 -10.08 -28.24
C ARG A 15 -4.47 -9.87 -26.73
N LEU A 16 -3.46 -9.22 -26.17
CA LEU A 16 -3.43 -8.88 -24.75
C LEU A 16 -4.57 -7.91 -24.38
N ASP A 17 -5.30 -8.24 -23.33
CA ASP A 17 -6.28 -7.37 -22.72
C ASP A 17 -5.63 -6.53 -21.63
N LEU A 18 -5.46 -5.24 -21.91
CA LEU A 18 -4.85 -4.26 -21.02
C LEU A 18 -5.89 -3.31 -20.40
N ARG A 19 -7.18 -3.48 -20.70
CA ARG A 19 -8.24 -2.57 -20.25
C ARG A 19 -8.28 -2.36 -18.73
N PRO A 20 -8.13 -3.39 -17.86
CA PRO A 20 -8.12 -3.17 -16.42
C PRO A 20 -6.91 -2.37 -15.93
N PHE A 21 -5.85 -2.28 -16.74
CA PHE A 21 -4.59 -1.65 -16.39
C PHE A 21 -4.38 -0.29 -17.05
N TYR A 22 -5.30 0.17 -17.91
CA TYR A 22 -5.24 1.51 -18.52
C TYR A 22 -5.01 2.66 -17.53
N PRO A 23 -5.62 2.68 -16.33
CA PRO A 23 -5.32 3.73 -15.35
C PRO A 23 -3.84 3.76 -14.96
N PHE A 24 -3.24 2.60 -14.69
CA PHE A 24 -1.83 2.51 -14.30
C PHE A 24 -0.88 2.74 -15.48
N ILE A 25 -1.24 2.27 -16.68
CA ILE A 25 -0.48 2.56 -17.89
C ILE A 25 -0.49 4.08 -18.16
N PHE A 26 -1.66 4.71 -18.04
CA PHE A 26 -1.80 6.17 -18.13
C PHE A 26 -0.90 6.87 -17.11
N PHE A 27 -0.92 6.44 -15.85
CA PHE A 27 -0.05 6.96 -14.80
C PHE A 27 1.42 6.94 -15.23
N TYR A 28 1.95 5.79 -15.63
CA TYR A 28 3.35 5.67 -16.02
C TYR A 28 3.71 6.45 -17.29
N VAL A 29 2.80 6.50 -18.28
CA VAL A 29 3.02 7.28 -19.50
C VAL A 29 3.05 8.78 -19.18
N MET A 30 2.16 9.27 -18.33
CA MET A 30 2.18 10.68 -17.91
C MET A 30 3.45 11.02 -17.14
N MET A 31 3.89 10.15 -16.22
CA MET A 31 5.16 10.35 -15.50
C MET A 31 6.37 10.40 -16.45
N LEU A 32 6.35 9.61 -17.53
CA LEU A 32 7.40 9.67 -18.55
C LEU A 32 7.35 10.97 -19.37
N ILE A 33 6.15 11.44 -19.74
CA ILE A 33 5.96 12.69 -20.50
C ILE A 33 6.38 13.91 -19.68
N MET A 34 6.24 13.85 -18.35
CA MET A 34 6.65 14.94 -17.45
C MET A 34 8.16 15.01 -17.24
N MET A 35 8.89 13.90 -17.43
CA MET A 35 10.31 13.78 -17.12
C MET A 35 11.21 14.81 -17.83
N PRO A 36 11.00 15.20 -19.11
CA PRO A 36 11.78 16.24 -19.77
C PRO A 36 11.65 17.64 -19.15
N PHE A 37 10.63 17.87 -18.33
CA PHE A 37 10.37 19.15 -17.65
C PHE A 37 10.89 19.17 -16.21
N GLN A 38 11.67 18.17 -15.82
CA GLN A 38 12.21 17.99 -14.47
C GLN A 38 13.75 18.01 -14.52
N GLU A 39 14.37 18.80 -13.66
CA GLU A 39 15.82 19.10 -13.77
C GLU A 39 16.68 18.59 -12.61
N PHE A 40 16.08 18.23 -11.46
CA PHE A 40 16.86 17.97 -10.24
C PHE A 40 17.25 16.50 -10.03
N VAL A 41 16.65 15.57 -10.77
CA VAL A 41 17.07 14.16 -10.78
C VAL A 41 17.78 13.87 -12.10
N PRO A 42 19.00 13.30 -12.08
CA PRO A 42 19.67 12.87 -13.30
C PRO A 42 18.77 11.96 -14.15
N THR A 43 18.69 12.25 -15.45
CA THR A 43 17.71 11.62 -16.36
C THR A 43 17.90 10.11 -16.47
N ASP A 44 19.14 9.63 -16.37
CA ASP A 44 19.50 8.21 -16.33
C ASP A 44 18.94 7.50 -15.09
N ILE A 45 19.05 8.13 -13.92
CA ILE A 45 18.49 7.62 -12.67
C ILE A 45 16.97 7.62 -12.74
N ALA A 46 16.37 8.73 -13.17
CA ALA A 46 14.91 8.86 -13.30
C ALA A 46 14.32 7.82 -14.28
N LEU A 47 14.92 7.62 -15.45
CA LEU A 47 14.51 6.62 -16.43
C LEU A 47 14.67 5.20 -15.89
N ASN A 48 15.77 4.90 -15.20
CA ASN A 48 16.00 3.57 -14.65
C ASN A 48 14.98 3.24 -13.55
N SER A 49 14.73 4.19 -12.64
CA SER A 49 13.72 4.07 -11.57
C SER A 49 12.31 3.96 -12.15
N TRP A 50 11.98 4.76 -13.16
CA TRP A 50 10.69 4.67 -13.86
C TRP A 50 10.50 3.29 -14.51
N ARG A 51 11.51 2.80 -15.25
CA ARG A 51 11.50 1.49 -15.88
C ARG A 51 11.35 0.38 -14.85
N ALA A 52 12.12 0.42 -13.76
CA ALA A 52 12.06 -0.57 -12.69
C ALA A 52 10.67 -0.60 -12.02
N ASN A 53 10.12 0.56 -11.69
CA ASN A 53 8.80 0.68 -11.06
C ASN A 53 7.70 0.21 -12.02
N MET A 54 7.72 0.60 -13.29
CA MET A 54 6.75 0.15 -14.30
C MET A 54 6.79 -1.38 -14.46
N MET A 55 7.99 -1.96 -14.59
CA MET A 55 8.15 -3.40 -14.79
C MET A 55 7.71 -4.20 -13.57
N THR A 56 8.12 -3.80 -12.37
CA THR A 56 7.78 -4.49 -11.12
C THR A 56 6.29 -4.38 -10.81
N ASN A 57 5.64 -3.26 -11.14
CA ASN A 57 4.24 -3.03 -10.80
C ASN A 57 3.26 -3.62 -11.81
N LEU A 58 3.60 -3.70 -13.11
CA LEU A 58 2.64 -4.07 -14.16
C LEU A 58 2.86 -5.44 -14.78
N VAL A 59 4.09 -5.94 -14.88
CA VAL A 59 4.36 -7.16 -15.68
C VAL A 59 3.63 -8.36 -15.11
N LEU A 60 3.81 -8.65 -13.82
CA LEU A 60 3.18 -9.81 -13.18
C LEU A 60 1.64 -9.71 -13.20
N PRO A 61 1.01 -8.59 -12.79
CA PRO A 61 -0.44 -8.42 -12.89
C PRO A 61 -1.02 -8.59 -14.29
N ILE A 62 -0.39 -8.01 -15.32
CA ILE A 62 -0.84 -8.13 -16.72
C ILE A 62 -0.77 -9.59 -17.17
N VAL A 63 0.31 -10.29 -16.84
CA VAL A 63 0.45 -11.72 -17.13
C VAL A 63 -0.66 -12.50 -16.43
N MET A 64 -0.81 -12.38 -15.11
CA MET A 64 -1.84 -13.10 -14.34
C MET A 64 -3.25 -12.87 -14.91
N TRP A 65 -3.60 -11.63 -15.24
CA TRP A 65 -4.89 -11.30 -15.83
C TRP A 65 -5.11 -11.97 -17.18
N ASN A 66 -4.13 -11.92 -18.06
CA ASN A 66 -4.27 -12.44 -19.42
C ASN A 66 -4.30 -13.97 -19.44
N VAL A 67 -3.46 -14.64 -18.64
CA VAL A 67 -3.50 -16.11 -18.54
C VAL A 67 -4.83 -16.59 -17.95
N SER A 68 -5.40 -15.85 -16.98
CA SER A 68 -6.72 -16.17 -16.40
C SER A 68 -7.88 -16.18 -17.40
N ARG A 69 -7.71 -15.57 -18.59
CA ARG A 69 -8.76 -15.51 -19.61
C ARG A 69 -8.92 -16.80 -20.40
N TYR A 70 -7.85 -17.58 -20.55
CA TYR A 70 -7.89 -18.84 -21.29
C TYR A 70 -7.69 -20.06 -20.40
N ASP A 71 -6.99 -19.93 -19.27
CA ASP A 71 -6.90 -20.98 -18.26
C ASP A 71 -7.59 -20.55 -16.95
N PRO A 72 -8.85 -20.95 -16.73
CA PRO A 72 -9.57 -20.64 -15.50
C PRO A 72 -8.98 -21.36 -14.27
N LYS A 73 -8.16 -22.41 -14.43
CA LYS A 73 -7.51 -23.09 -13.30
C LYS A 73 -6.53 -22.15 -12.57
N ILE A 74 -5.95 -21.20 -13.29
CA ILE A 74 -5.02 -20.22 -12.73
C ILE A 74 -5.68 -19.31 -11.72
N ILE A 75 -6.98 -19.05 -11.83
CA ILE A 75 -7.69 -18.28 -10.79
C ILE A 75 -7.60 -19.03 -9.46
N ARG A 76 -7.86 -20.35 -9.48
CA ARG A 76 -7.75 -21.21 -8.29
C ARG A 76 -6.30 -21.32 -7.79
N TYR A 77 -5.32 -21.52 -8.67
CA TYR A 77 -3.92 -21.61 -8.28
C TYR A 77 -3.39 -20.29 -7.70
N SER A 78 -3.71 -19.15 -8.32
CA SER A 78 -3.33 -17.82 -7.85
C SER A 78 -3.94 -17.52 -6.50
N ARG A 79 -5.22 -17.88 -6.29
CA ARG A 79 -5.88 -17.76 -4.99
C ARG A 79 -5.19 -18.60 -3.92
N ASN A 80 -4.96 -19.88 -4.19
CA ASN A 80 -4.33 -20.79 -3.22
C ASN A 80 -2.91 -20.33 -2.90
N CYS A 81 -2.14 -19.91 -3.92
CA CYS A 81 -0.82 -19.33 -3.74
C CYS A 81 -0.86 -18.11 -2.83
N MET A 82 -1.77 -17.15 -3.08
CA MET A 82 -1.88 -15.95 -2.24
C MET A 82 -2.28 -16.29 -0.79
N ILE A 83 -3.16 -17.27 -0.58
CA ILE A 83 -3.51 -17.73 0.77
C ILE A 83 -2.31 -18.34 1.48
N ILE A 84 -1.53 -19.18 0.80
CA ILE A 84 -0.30 -19.77 1.36
C ILE A 84 0.69 -18.65 1.71
N VAL A 85 0.88 -17.66 0.82
CA VAL A 85 1.74 -16.50 1.06
C VAL A 85 1.29 -15.74 2.31
N ILE A 86 -0.02 -15.47 2.46
CA ILE A 86 -0.56 -14.80 3.66
C ILE A 86 -0.28 -15.63 4.92
N ILE A 87 -0.48 -16.95 4.87
CA ILE A 87 -0.20 -17.85 6.01
C ILE A 87 1.27 -17.79 6.40
N VAL A 88 2.19 -17.91 5.44
CA VAL A 88 3.63 -17.85 5.69
C VAL A 88 4.01 -16.51 6.31
N ILE A 89 3.50 -15.40 5.78
CA ILE A 89 3.76 -14.04 6.27
C ILE A 89 3.27 -13.86 7.71
N VAL A 90 2.07 -14.37 8.02
CA VAL A 90 1.46 -14.27 9.35
C VAL A 90 2.19 -15.15 10.36
N ILE A 91 2.43 -16.43 10.04
CA ILE A 91 3.15 -17.36 10.92
C ILE A 91 4.56 -16.85 11.18
N TYR A 92 5.27 -16.42 10.14
CA TYR A 92 6.61 -15.88 10.30
C TYR A 92 6.62 -14.58 11.10
N GLY A 93 5.64 -13.69 10.89
CA GLY A 93 5.46 -12.48 11.69
C GLY A 93 5.27 -12.77 13.18
N ILE A 94 4.46 -13.78 13.51
CA ILE A 94 4.26 -14.24 14.89
C ILE A 94 5.55 -14.88 15.43
N PHE A 95 6.26 -15.67 14.64
CA PHE A 95 7.53 -16.27 15.03
C PHE A 95 8.58 -15.21 15.38
N LEU A 96 8.65 -14.09 14.64
CA LEU A 96 9.59 -13.01 14.94
C LEU A 96 9.37 -12.34 16.30
N LEU A 97 8.18 -12.48 16.90
CA LEU A 97 7.93 -12.01 18.28
C LEU A 97 8.81 -12.75 19.30
N THR A 98 9.10 -14.04 19.08
CA THR A 98 9.96 -14.81 20.00
C THR A 98 11.43 -14.40 19.90
N LEU A 99 11.80 -13.71 18.81
CA LEU A 99 13.15 -13.25 18.53
C LEU A 99 13.35 -11.76 18.84
N ASN A 100 12.44 -11.15 19.61
CA ASN A 100 12.44 -9.72 19.92
C ASN A 100 12.55 -8.83 18.66
N GLY A 101 11.96 -9.25 17.55
CA GLY A 101 11.93 -8.50 16.28
C GLY A 101 13.20 -8.61 15.43
N LEU A 102 14.25 -9.31 15.91
CA LEU A 102 15.38 -9.66 15.06
C LEU A 102 14.89 -10.58 13.94
N ASN A 103 15.21 -10.21 12.71
CA ASN A 103 14.73 -10.87 11.51
C ASN A 103 15.90 -11.56 10.78
N PRO A 104 16.13 -12.87 11.01
CA PRO A 104 17.25 -13.60 10.41
C PRO A 104 17.18 -13.64 8.88
N TYR A 105 15.97 -13.65 8.32
CA TYR A 105 15.77 -13.71 6.89
C TYR A 105 16.26 -12.42 6.19
N VAL A 106 15.82 -11.27 6.69
CA VAL A 106 16.25 -9.97 6.15
C VAL A 106 17.75 -9.78 6.37
N TYR A 107 18.26 -10.18 7.53
CA TYR A 107 19.69 -10.13 7.84
C TYR A 107 20.52 -10.93 6.81
N PHE A 108 20.13 -12.18 6.55
CA PHE A 108 20.82 -13.04 5.59
C PHE A 108 20.75 -12.48 4.15
N MET A 109 19.60 -11.95 3.75
CA MET A 109 19.44 -11.33 2.43
C MET A 109 20.27 -10.05 2.27
N ALA A 110 20.42 -9.25 3.32
CA ALA A 110 21.27 -8.07 3.30
C ALA A 110 22.76 -8.43 3.15
N GLN A 111 23.21 -9.48 3.84
CA GLN A 111 24.59 -9.98 3.74
C GLN A 111 24.92 -10.47 2.31
N ILE A 112 24.02 -11.20 1.67
CA ILE A 112 24.23 -11.67 0.28
C ILE A 112 24.36 -10.49 -0.69
N ASN A 113 23.59 -9.42 -0.46
CA ASN A 113 23.55 -8.26 -1.35
C ASN A 113 24.60 -7.20 -1.01
N ASN A 114 25.54 -7.45 -0.08
CA ASN A 114 26.52 -6.48 0.41
C ASN A 114 25.88 -5.12 0.82
N ALA A 115 24.65 -5.15 1.34
CA ALA A 115 23.95 -3.94 1.76
C ALA A 115 24.30 -3.62 3.21
N GLU A 116 24.57 -2.34 3.52
CA GLU A 116 24.80 -1.91 4.90
C GLU A 116 23.52 -2.09 5.73
N LEU A 117 23.62 -2.99 6.71
CA LEU A 117 22.53 -3.45 7.56
C LEU A 117 22.01 -2.38 8.56
N ARG A 118 22.59 -1.18 8.56
CA ARG A 118 22.42 -0.19 9.63
C ARG A 118 21.14 0.64 9.57
N GLU A 119 20.55 0.85 8.40
CA GLU A 119 19.39 1.76 8.29
C GLU A 119 18.06 1.04 8.02
N ALA A 120 18.08 -0.11 7.35
CA ALA A 120 16.85 -0.84 7.01
C ALA A 120 16.19 -1.53 8.21
N GLN A 121 16.97 -1.87 9.25
CA GLN A 121 16.46 -2.52 10.46
C GLN A 121 16.59 -1.68 11.74
N PHE A 122 17.53 -0.73 11.86
CA PHE A 122 17.99 -0.23 13.17
C PHE A 122 18.01 1.29 13.36
N GLY A 123 17.03 2.04 12.87
CA GLY A 123 16.84 3.42 13.34
C GLY A 123 16.50 3.43 14.85
N GLU A 124 17.47 3.76 15.71
CA GLU A 124 17.38 3.93 17.19
C GLU A 124 16.39 3.00 17.91
N GLN A 125 16.51 1.69 17.70
CA GLN A 125 15.54 0.71 18.23
C GLN A 125 15.79 0.23 19.66
N MET A 126 16.84 0.71 20.35
CA MET A 126 17.11 0.28 21.73
C MET A 126 16.27 1.02 22.80
N ALA A 127 15.53 2.07 22.44
CA ALA A 127 14.83 2.94 23.40
C ALA A 127 13.29 2.90 23.34
N ARG A 128 12.67 2.18 22.38
CA ARG A 128 11.20 2.12 22.26
C ARG A 128 10.68 0.79 22.80
N LEU A 129 9.74 0.86 23.76
CA LEU A 129 9.06 -0.25 24.43
C LEU A 129 8.32 -1.23 23.49
N ILE A 130 8.19 -0.92 22.19
CA ILE A 130 7.44 -1.72 21.21
C ILE A 130 8.37 -2.15 20.08
N ILE A 131 8.65 -3.45 20.03
CA ILE A 131 9.39 -4.13 18.96
C ILE A 131 8.63 -3.97 17.63
N LYS A 132 9.28 -3.42 16.59
CA LYS A 132 8.71 -3.32 15.24
C LYS A 132 8.99 -4.58 14.45
N ILE A 133 7.96 -5.21 13.88
CA ILE A 133 8.10 -6.47 13.12
C ILE A 133 7.85 -6.23 11.64
N SER A 134 8.71 -6.78 10.79
CA SER A 134 8.61 -6.67 9.32
C SER A 134 8.28 -7.98 8.58
N SER A 135 8.26 -9.13 9.27
CA SER A 135 8.07 -10.45 8.63
C SER A 135 9.02 -10.63 7.43
N VAL A 136 8.58 -11.14 6.30
CA VAL A 136 9.44 -11.33 5.11
C VAL A 136 9.78 -10.03 4.37
N PHE A 137 9.30 -8.88 4.85
CA PHE A 137 9.50 -7.59 4.19
C PHE A 137 10.74 -6.86 4.74
N THR A 138 11.32 -6.03 3.87
CA THR A 138 12.48 -5.19 4.21
C THR A 138 12.14 -4.10 5.22
N HIS A 139 10.91 -3.57 5.18
CA HIS A 139 10.47 -2.50 6.05
C HIS A 139 9.15 -2.88 6.76
N PRO A 140 9.02 -2.62 8.07
CA PRO A 140 7.78 -2.87 8.80
C PRO A 140 6.55 -2.23 8.14
N MET A 141 6.68 -1.03 7.57
CA MET A 141 5.52 -0.36 6.96
C MET A 141 4.97 -1.10 5.73
N ILE A 142 5.80 -1.84 5.00
CA ILE A 142 5.34 -2.67 3.87
C ILE A 142 4.52 -3.84 4.40
N PHE A 143 4.96 -4.45 5.50
CA PHE A 143 4.22 -5.52 6.17
C PHE A 143 2.84 -5.04 6.62
N GLY A 144 2.76 -3.88 7.26
CA GLY A 144 1.51 -3.26 7.68
C GLY A 144 0.52 -3.01 6.54
N LEU A 145 1.00 -2.48 5.41
CA LEU A 145 0.17 -2.31 4.21
C LEU A 145 -0.33 -3.67 3.70
N PHE A 146 0.57 -4.65 3.55
CA PHE A 146 0.24 -5.96 3.01
C PHE A 146 -0.86 -6.64 3.84
N LEU A 147 -0.78 -6.58 5.17
CA LEU A 147 -1.77 -7.16 6.07
C LEU A 147 -3.17 -6.59 5.86
N GLY A 148 -3.31 -5.26 5.70
CA GLY A 148 -4.63 -4.67 5.47
C GLY A 148 -5.18 -4.94 4.07
N LEU A 149 -4.34 -4.93 3.03
CA LEU A 149 -4.76 -5.37 1.68
C LEU A 149 -5.20 -6.84 1.69
N ALA A 150 -4.46 -7.70 2.39
CA ALA A 150 -4.80 -9.10 2.59
C ALA A 150 -6.12 -9.28 3.35
N MET A 151 -6.42 -8.42 4.33
CA MET A 151 -7.68 -8.47 5.07
C MET A 151 -8.88 -8.21 4.14
N VAL A 152 -8.81 -7.17 3.30
CA VAL A 152 -9.87 -6.87 2.31
C VAL A 152 -10.04 -8.03 1.33
N TYR A 153 -8.93 -8.59 0.85
CA TYR A 153 -8.94 -9.72 -0.08
C TYR A 153 -9.55 -10.99 0.55
N LEU A 154 -9.13 -11.39 1.75
CA LEU A 154 -9.67 -12.57 2.42
C LEU A 154 -11.16 -12.44 2.70
N TYR A 155 -11.61 -11.26 3.13
CA TYR A 155 -13.03 -11.01 3.34
C TYR A 155 -13.84 -11.15 2.04
N SER A 156 -13.28 -10.77 0.88
CA SER A 156 -13.91 -11.00 -0.43
C SER A 156 -14.08 -12.49 -0.79
N LEU A 157 -13.32 -13.37 -0.14
CA LEU A 157 -13.35 -14.82 -0.35
C LEU A 157 -14.24 -15.58 0.65
N LYS A 158 -14.89 -14.88 1.59
CA LYS A 158 -15.68 -15.50 2.68
C LYS A 158 -16.78 -16.47 2.19
N ASP A 159 -17.36 -16.20 1.02
CA ASP A 159 -18.42 -17.01 0.43
C ASP A 159 -17.88 -18.13 -0.49
N LYS A 160 -16.57 -18.13 -0.76
CA LYS A 160 -15.89 -19.05 -1.70
C LYS A 160 -15.07 -20.12 -1.00
N ILE A 161 -14.64 -19.85 0.24
CA ILE A 161 -13.85 -20.73 1.09
C ILE A 161 -14.64 -20.96 2.38
N LYS A 162 -14.33 -22.04 3.11
CA LYS A 162 -14.93 -22.29 4.42
C LYS A 162 -14.85 -21.02 5.29
N PRO A 163 -15.99 -20.45 5.73
CA PRO A 163 -16.00 -19.14 6.40
C PRO A 163 -15.19 -19.15 7.69
N LEU A 164 -15.24 -20.25 8.45
CA LEU A 164 -14.44 -20.45 9.66
C LEU A 164 -12.94 -20.25 9.41
N PHE A 165 -12.43 -20.80 8.30
CA PHE A 165 -11.01 -20.68 7.94
C PHE A 165 -10.64 -19.24 7.58
N VAL A 166 -11.50 -18.54 6.84
CA VAL A 166 -11.31 -17.14 6.49
C VAL A 166 -11.30 -16.25 7.74
N TYR A 167 -12.27 -16.42 8.63
CA TYR A 167 -12.33 -15.64 9.87
C TYR A 167 -11.17 -15.93 10.81
N LEU A 168 -10.71 -17.18 10.90
CA LEU A 168 -9.53 -17.56 11.68
C LEU A 168 -8.26 -16.86 11.14
N LEU A 169 -8.07 -16.87 9.82
CA LEU A 169 -6.91 -16.22 9.20
C LEU A 169 -6.97 -14.68 9.36
N MET A 170 -8.16 -14.09 9.24
CA MET A 170 -8.37 -12.66 9.52
C MET A 170 -8.06 -12.31 10.98
N PHE A 171 -8.44 -13.16 11.93
CA PHE A 171 -8.09 -12.98 13.34
C PHE A 171 -6.57 -12.93 13.54
N PHE A 172 -5.82 -13.87 12.96
CA PHE A 172 -4.35 -13.83 13.05
C PHE A 172 -3.73 -12.59 12.37
N ILE A 173 -4.31 -12.10 11.27
CA ILE A 173 -3.87 -10.84 10.65
C ILE A 173 -4.06 -9.67 11.61
N VAL A 174 -5.22 -9.58 12.28
CA VAL A 174 -5.50 -8.52 13.26
C VAL A 174 -4.50 -8.59 14.41
N VAL A 175 -4.23 -9.80 14.93
CA VAL A 175 -3.20 -10.02 15.96
C VAL A 175 -1.84 -9.52 15.46
N CYS A 176 -1.42 -9.86 14.24
CA CYS A 176 -0.18 -9.35 13.66
C CYS A 176 -0.16 -7.82 13.50
N ILE A 177 -1.29 -7.18 13.17
CA ILE A 177 -1.39 -5.72 13.07
C ILE A 177 -1.16 -5.05 14.44
N PHE A 178 -1.70 -5.60 15.51
CA PHE A 178 -1.48 -5.07 16.86
C PHE A 178 -0.06 -5.34 17.36
N LEU A 179 0.51 -6.50 17.01
CA LEU A 179 1.82 -6.93 17.48
C LEU A 179 2.99 -6.40 16.64
N CYS A 180 2.76 -5.87 15.44
CA CYS A 180 3.85 -5.38 14.58
C CYS A 180 4.45 -4.05 15.03
N GLY A 181 3.84 -3.39 16.02
CA GLY A 181 4.33 -2.12 16.58
C GLY A 181 4.17 -0.91 15.66
N ILE A 182 3.41 -1.05 14.57
CA ILE A 182 3.13 0.02 13.62
C ILE A 182 1.70 0.48 13.83
N ARG A 183 1.53 1.79 13.97
CA ARG A 183 0.24 2.39 14.32
C ARG A 183 -0.63 2.67 13.09
N THR A 184 -0.02 2.96 11.95
CA THR A 184 -0.70 3.27 10.67
C THR A 184 -1.71 2.21 10.22
N PRO A 185 -1.39 0.89 10.20
CA PRO A 185 -2.32 -0.12 9.72
C PRO A 185 -3.63 -0.10 10.50
N ILE A 186 -3.59 0.19 11.81
CA ILE A 186 -4.79 0.26 12.67
C ILE A 186 -5.69 1.40 12.20
N GLY A 187 -5.14 2.61 12.05
CA GLY A 187 -5.89 3.78 11.60
C GLY A 187 -6.43 3.62 10.17
N ALA A 188 -5.61 3.14 9.24
CA ALA A 188 -6.02 2.88 7.86
C ALA A 188 -7.10 1.80 7.78
N MET A 189 -7.00 0.73 8.58
CA MET A 189 -8.02 -0.32 8.67
C MET A 189 -9.33 0.22 9.21
N PHE A 190 -9.30 1.04 10.26
CA PHE A 190 -10.49 1.67 10.82
C PHE A 190 -11.23 2.51 9.78
N LEU A 191 -10.51 3.41 9.09
CA LEU A 191 -11.08 4.24 8.02
C LEU A 191 -11.65 3.40 6.88
N THR A 192 -10.97 2.31 6.52
CA THR A 192 -11.40 1.40 5.45
C THR A 192 -12.68 0.65 5.82
N VAL A 193 -12.79 0.14 7.05
CA VAL A 193 -14.00 -0.53 7.53
C VAL A 193 -15.16 0.45 7.62
N PHE A 194 -14.91 1.67 8.13
CA PHE A 194 -15.90 2.72 8.18
C PHE A 194 -16.42 3.07 6.77
N PHE A 195 -15.52 3.28 5.81
CA PHE A 195 -15.87 3.55 4.42
C PHE A 195 -16.64 2.39 3.77
N TYR A 196 -16.23 1.15 4.02
CA TYR A 196 -16.93 -0.04 3.52
C TYR A 196 -18.37 -0.12 4.05
N LEU A 197 -18.59 0.14 5.35
CA LEU A 197 -19.92 0.16 5.95
C LEU A 197 -20.78 1.32 5.44
N LEU A 198 -20.17 2.49 5.20
CA LEU A 198 -20.81 3.65 4.59
C LEU A 198 -21.33 3.31 3.18
N MET A 199 -20.50 2.66 2.37
CA MET A 199 -20.86 2.22 1.02
C MET A 199 -21.98 1.15 1.03
N LEU A 200 -22.02 0.29 2.06
CA LEU A 200 -23.11 -0.66 2.28
C LEU A 200 -24.39 -0.02 2.86
N ARG A 201 -24.37 1.27 3.23
CA ARG A 201 -25.47 1.99 3.91
C ARG A 201 -25.95 1.30 5.20
N ARG A 202 -25.08 0.55 5.88
CA ARG A 202 -25.41 -0.17 7.12
C ARG A 202 -25.11 0.72 8.33
N ILE A 203 -26.06 1.60 8.68
CA ILE A 203 -25.89 2.63 9.71
C ILE A 203 -25.65 2.03 11.11
N LYS A 204 -26.35 0.96 11.49
CA LYS A 204 -26.20 0.31 12.82
C LYS A 204 -24.77 -0.17 13.11
N PRO A 205 -24.14 -1.02 12.27
CA PRO A 205 -22.75 -1.41 12.48
C PRO A 205 -21.76 -0.26 12.30
N MET A 206 -22.06 0.76 11.50
CA MET A 206 -21.24 1.97 11.38
C MET A 206 -21.16 2.72 12.71
N ILE A 207 -22.29 2.86 13.42
CA ILE A 207 -22.32 3.44 14.77
C ILE A 207 -21.50 2.60 15.74
N TYR A 208 -21.61 1.26 15.71
CA TYR A 208 -20.79 0.40 16.56
C TYR A 208 -19.30 0.56 16.30
N VAL A 209 -18.87 0.60 15.04
CA VAL A 209 -17.47 0.85 14.69
C VAL A 209 -17.03 2.23 15.15
N ALA A 210 -17.84 3.27 14.93
CA ALA A 210 -17.53 4.63 15.41
C ALA A 210 -17.40 4.70 16.94
N VAL A 211 -18.31 4.06 17.67
CA VAL A 211 -18.30 4.00 19.14
C VAL A 211 -17.12 3.18 19.65
N ILE A 212 -16.81 2.03 19.06
CA ILE A 212 -15.61 1.23 19.42
C ILE A 212 -14.34 2.02 19.12
N GLY A 213 -14.27 2.73 17.99
CA GLY A 213 -13.16 3.60 17.65
C GLY A 213 -13.00 4.73 18.67
N PHE A 214 -14.11 5.35 19.09
CA PHE A 214 -14.13 6.42 20.08
C PHE A 214 -13.75 5.93 21.49
N ILE A 215 -14.27 4.78 21.91
CA ILE A 215 -13.89 4.15 23.18
C ILE A 215 -12.42 3.74 23.15
N GLY A 216 -11.96 3.17 22.04
CA GLY A 216 -10.55 2.86 21.83
C GLY A 216 -9.69 4.11 21.94
N TYR A 217 -10.10 5.22 21.31
CA TYR A 217 -9.45 6.51 21.44
C TYR A 217 -9.34 6.97 22.90
N ILE A 218 -10.45 6.96 23.64
CA ILE A 218 -10.49 7.37 25.05
C ILE A 218 -9.61 6.48 25.93
N ILE A 219 -9.67 5.15 25.77
CA ILE A 219 -8.87 4.22 26.58
C ILE A 219 -7.38 4.48 26.36
N ILE A 220 -6.99 4.73 25.11
CA ILE A 220 -5.60 4.99 24.75
C ILE A 220 -5.14 6.38 25.26
N GLU A 221 -6.01 7.41 25.23
CA GLU A 221 -5.73 8.74 25.82
C GLU A 221 -5.47 8.66 27.35
N ASN A 222 -6.11 7.72 28.05
CA ASN A 222 -5.99 7.58 29.51
C ASN A 222 -4.81 6.73 29.99
N ILE A 223 -4.05 6.08 29.10
CA ILE A 223 -2.86 5.30 29.47
C ILE A 223 -1.63 6.14 29.09
N PRO A 224 -0.82 6.65 30.03
CA PRO A 224 0.28 7.58 29.73
C PRO A 224 1.28 7.05 28.68
N GLU A 225 1.63 5.76 28.72
CA GLU A 225 2.52 5.12 27.72
C GLU A 225 1.85 4.94 26.33
N LEU A 226 0.52 4.97 26.27
CA LEU A 226 -0.29 4.81 25.07
C LEU A 226 -0.85 6.16 24.57
N SER A 227 -0.89 7.21 25.39
CA SER A 227 -1.32 8.56 25.01
C SER A 227 -0.43 9.15 23.91
N ALA A 228 0.90 8.98 24.05
CA ALA A 228 1.89 9.27 23.01
C ALA A 228 1.71 8.42 21.72
N THR A 229 0.86 7.39 21.75
CA THR A 229 0.47 6.55 20.60
C THR A 229 -0.68 7.17 19.81
N ILE A 230 -1.55 7.93 20.45
CA ILE A 230 -2.65 8.66 19.80
C ILE A 230 -2.29 10.08 19.43
N ASP A 231 -1.48 10.78 20.23
CA ASP A 231 -1.11 12.18 19.95
C ASP A 231 -0.36 12.31 18.61
N SER A 232 0.37 11.28 18.19
CA SER A 232 1.01 11.21 16.86
C SER A 232 0.05 10.98 15.67
N ILE A 233 -1.23 10.66 15.93
CA ILE A 233 -2.24 10.25 14.93
C ILE A 233 -3.47 11.16 14.96
N PHE A 234 -3.85 11.67 16.13
CA PHE A 234 -5.04 12.49 16.34
C PHE A 234 -4.78 13.63 17.34
N ILE A 235 -4.24 14.73 16.80
CA ILE A 235 -4.59 16.13 17.12
C ILE A 235 -4.93 16.40 18.60
N LYS A 236 -3.93 16.73 19.43
CA LYS A 236 -4.13 17.68 20.53
C LYS A 236 -2.86 18.40 20.97
N ASP A 237 -3.08 19.62 21.44
CA ASP A 237 -2.13 20.70 21.69
C ASP A 237 -0.96 20.38 22.65
N SER A 238 0.25 20.53 22.13
CA SER A 238 1.26 21.55 22.51
C SER A 238 1.44 21.99 23.97
N ARG A 239 1.14 21.18 24.98
CA ARG A 239 1.57 21.48 26.37
C ARG A 239 2.17 20.28 27.09
N GLN A 240 3.51 20.33 27.16
CA GLN A 240 4.39 19.71 28.16
C GLN A 240 4.82 18.24 27.99
N THR A 241 5.19 17.82 26.78
CA THR A 241 6.10 16.69 26.62
C THR A 241 7.07 16.94 25.47
N ASN A 242 8.39 16.88 25.76
CA ASN A 242 9.49 16.89 24.79
C ASN A 242 9.50 15.58 23.98
N VAL A 243 8.38 15.27 23.33
CA VAL A 243 8.23 14.12 22.44
C VAL A 243 7.88 14.67 21.07
N GLU A 244 8.87 14.71 20.19
CA GLU A 244 8.72 15.11 18.79
C GLU A 244 7.72 14.16 18.10
N GLY A 245 6.48 14.62 17.94
CA GLY A 245 5.36 13.88 17.38
C GLY A 245 4.30 14.79 16.74
N SER A 246 3.71 14.28 15.66
CA SER A 246 2.96 14.94 14.59
C SER A 246 1.68 15.70 15.01
N SER A 247 1.81 17.00 15.33
CA SER A 247 0.67 17.92 15.37
C SER A 247 0.17 18.27 13.95
N ILE A 248 -1.06 18.79 13.82
CA ILE A 248 -1.52 19.38 12.53
C ILE A 248 -0.53 20.44 12.09
N ASP A 249 -0.01 21.23 13.03
CA ASP A 249 0.95 22.28 12.74
C ASP A 249 2.23 21.71 12.14
N MET A 250 2.73 20.57 12.64
CA MET A 250 3.87 19.87 12.05
C MET A 250 3.56 19.33 10.64
N ARG A 251 2.35 18.79 10.40
CA ARG A 251 1.94 18.35 9.06
C ARG A 251 1.76 19.53 8.09
N MET A 252 1.28 20.66 8.58
CA MET A 252 1.16 21.91 7.83
C MET A 252 2.52 22.53 7.57
N GLU A 253 3.45 22.46 8.52
CA GLU A 253 4.84 22.87 8.36
C GLU A 253 5.55 21.99 7.34
N GLN A 254 5.36 20.67 7.38
CA GLN A 254 5.84 19.74 6.36
C GLN A 254 5.25 20.06 4.99
N LEU A 255 3.94 20.33 4.90
CA LEU A 255 3.31 20.73 3.64
C LEU A 255 3.88 22.05 3.10
N ASN A 256 4.06 23.04 3.96
CA ASN A 256 4.71 24.30 3.60
C ASN A 256 6.19 24.08 3.22
N GLY A 257 6.86 23.15 3.88
CA GLY A 257 8.19 22.67 3.54
C GLY A 257 8.23 22.10 2.13
N CYS A 258 7.23 21.29 1.73
CA CYS A 258 7.14 20.78 0.36
C CYS A 258 7.02 21.93 -0.64
N PHE A 259 6.16 22.91 -0.37
CA PHE A 259 5.97 24.05 -1.27
C PHE A 259 7.20 24.96 -1.37
N ARG A 260 7.95 25.14 -0.28
CA ARG A 260 9.26 25.81 -0.29
C ARG A 260 10.27 25.03 -1.11
N GLU A 261 10.30 23.71 -0.94
CA GLU A 261 11.24 22.84 -1.62
C GLU A 261 11.01 22.85 -3.14
N ILE A 262 9.76 22.83 -3.59
CA ILE A 262 9.40 22.87 -5.02
C ILE A 262 9.13 24.29 -5.55
N GLN A 263 9.52 25.34 -4.83
CA GLN A 263 9.14 26.71 -5.19
C GLN A 263 9.58 27.09 -6.62
N ASP A 264 10.75 26.60 -7.04
CA ASP A 264 11.30 26.84 -8.38
C ASP A 264 10.74 25.90 -9.47
N CYS A 265 10.03 24.84 -9.07
CA CYS A 265 9.53 23.78 -9.97
C CYS A 265 8.10 23.32 -9.61
N LEU A 266 7.23 24.25 -9.23
CA LEU A 266 5.90 23.97 -8.67
C LEU A 266 5.01 23.06 -9.56
N ILE A 267 5.10 23.24 -10.89
CA ILE A 267 4.22 22.58 -11.86
C ILE A 267 4.60 21.10 -12.01
N PHE A 268 5.87 20.80 -12.24
CA PHE A 268 6.38 19.46 -12.59
C PHE A 268 7.16 18.78 -11.48
N GLY A 269 7.43 19.46 -10.36
CA GLY A 269 8.24 18.95 -9.26
C GLY A 269 9.71 18.81 -9.62
N LYS A 270 10.47 18.20 -8.72
CA LYS A 270 11.93 18.08 -8.84
C LYS A 270 12.38 16.95 -9.76
N GLY A 271 11.59 15.88 -9.88
CA GLY A 271 11.97 14.72 -10.68
C GLY A 271 11.30 13.44 -10.23
N TYR A 272 11.09 12.53 -11.17
CA TYR A 272 10.61 11.18 -10.86
C TYR A 272 11.56 10.49 -9.87
N GLU A 273 11.01 9.95 -8.77
CA GLU A 273 11.75 9.35 -7.66
C GLU A 273 12.71 10.30 -6.89
N TRP A 274 12.50 11.63 -6.97
CA TRP A 274 13.36 12.59 -6.27
C TRP A 274 13.45 12.36 -4.76
N CYS A 275 12.36 12.01 -4.09
CA CYS A 275 12.38 11.72 -2.65
C CYS A 275 13.34 10.56 -2.30
N GLY A 276 13.33 9.49 -3.11
CA GLY A 276 14.24 8.35 -2.93
C GLY A 276 15.68 8.70 -3.28
N TYR A 277 15.88 9.50 -4.33
CA TYR A 277 17.20 10.00 -4.71
C TYR A 277 17.81 10.92 -3.62
N TYR A 278 17.01 11.85 -3.08
CA TYR A 278 17.42 12.73 -2.00
C TYR A 278 17.87 11.93 -0.77
N MET A 279 17.05 10.99 -0.32
CA MET A 279 17.36 10.15 0.84
C MET A 279 18.62 9.28 0.64
N SER A 280 18.94 8.93 -0.60
CA SER A 280 20.17 8.17 -0.91
C SER A 280 21.46 8.99 -0.81
N ILE A 281 21.36 10.32 -0.74
CA ILE A 281 22.50 11.26 -0.74
C ILE A 281 22.58 12.05 0.56
N HIS A 282 21.43 12.45 1.11
CA HIS A 282 21.32 13.43 2.19
C HIS A 282 20.58 12.91 3.44
N ASP A 283 20.30 11.60 3.52
CA ASP A 283 19.52 10.97 4.59
C ASP A 283 18.12 11.61 4.78
N LEU A 284 17.68 11.82 6.03
CA LEU A 284 16.38 12.42 6.35
C LEU A 284 16.38 13.92 6.05
N HIS A 285 15.34 14.38 5.36
CA HIS A 285 15.17 15.80 5.10
C HIS A 285 14.83 16.56 6.41
N PRO A 286 15.45 17.72 6.69
CA PRO A 286 15.29 18.43 7.98
C PRO A 286 13.84 18.81 8.32
N VAL A 287 13.06 19.25 7.32
CA VAL A 287 11.63 19.57 7.49
C VAL A 287 10.70 18.42 7.09
N LEU A 288 10.96 17.76 5.94
CA LEU A 288 10.10 16.74 5.34
C LEU A 288 10.29 15.33 5.92
N LEU A 289 11.30 15.13 6.77
CA LEU A 289 11.69 13.84 7.36
C LEU A 289 11.88 12.78 6.27
N ALA A 290 11.17 11.65 6.38
CA ALA A 290 11.16 10.55 5.41
C ALA A 290 10.07 10.70 4.34
N PHE A 291 9.54 11.90 4.12
CA PHE A 291 8.40 12.14 3.21
C PHE A 291 7.15 11.35 3.61
N GLU A 292 6.74 11.54 4.86
CA GLU A 292 5.73 10.74 5.57
C GLU A 292 4.28 10.91 5.07
N SER A 293 4.06 11.29 3.81
CA SER A 293 2.73 11.34 3.20
C SER A 293 2.82 11.17 1.69
N LEU A 294 1.87 10.43 1.11
CA LEU A 294 1.72 10.32 -0.34
C LEU A 294 1.67 11.70 -1.00
N ILE A 295 0.99 12.68 -0.38
CA ILE A 295 0.88 14.03 -0.95
C ILE A 295 2.26 14.68 -1.05
N PHE A 296 3.11 14.52 -0.04
CA PHE A 296 4.46 15.06 -0.02
C PHE A 296 5.34 14.42 -1.09
N VAL A 297 5.30 13.08 -1.18
CA VAL A 297 6.03 12.33 -2.21
C VAL A 297 5.62 12.77 -3.61
N VAL A 298 4.32 12.89 -3.86
CA VAL A 298 3.80 13.26 -5.18
C VAL A 298 4.12 14.71 -5.53
N LEU A 299 3.95 15.65 -4.60
CA LEU A 299 4.29 17.05 -4.80
C LEU A 299 5.78 17.24 -5.07
N CYS A 300 6.65 16.65 -4.26
CA CYS A 300 8.10 16.80 -4.43
C CYS A 300 8.59 16.16 -5.74
N ASN A 301 8.10 14.96 -6.07
CA ASN A 301 8.53 14.26 -7.28
C ASN A 301 7.95 14.86 -8.57
N SER A 302 6.68 15.22 -8.56
CA SER A 302 5.90 15.48 -9.79
C SER A 302 5.05 16.75 -9.76
N GLY A 303 5.14 17.55 -8.70
CA GLY A 303 4.46 18.84 -8.60
C GLY A 303 2.93 18.73 -8.59
N ILE A 304 2.27 19.85 -8.88
CA ILE A 304 0.81 19.94 -8.94
C ILE A 304 0.25 19.07 -10.07
N VAL A 305 0.92 19.01 -11.22
CA VAL A 305 0.48 18.18 -12.35
C VAL A 305 0.48 16.70 -11.96
N GLY A 306 1.48 16.26 -11.19
CA GLY A 306 1.55 14.91 -10.65
C GLY A 306 0.36 14.55 -9.78
N LEU A 307 -0.06 15.46 -8.88
CA LEU A 307 -1.28 15.26 -8.08
C LEU A 307 -2.51 15.08 -8.98
N CYS A 308 -2.66 15.89 -10.03
CA CYS A 308 -3.77 15.72 -10.98
C CYS A 308 -3.73 14.35 -11.68
N VAL A 309 -2.55 13.89 -12.09
CA VAL A 309 -2.37 12.56 -12.72
C VAL A 309 -2.79 11.44 -11.76
N TRP A 310 -2.42 11.52 -10.49
CA TRP A 310 -2.85 10.57 -9.45
C TRP A 310 -4.38 10.55 -9.27
N VAL A 311 -5.01 11.73 -9.18
CA VAL A 311 -6.47 11.84 -9.06
C VAL A 311 -7.17 11.24 -10.28
N ILE A 312 -6.72 11.59 -11.49
CA ILE A 312 -7.28 11.06 -12.75
C ILE A 312 -7.14 9.54 -12.80
N THR A 313 -5.99 9.01 -12.36
CA THR A 313 -5.69 7.57 -12.34
C THR A 313 -6.71 6.83 -11.47
N PHE A 314 -6.96 7.28 -10.24
CA PHE A 314 -7.95 6.65 -9.37
C PHE A 314 -9.39 6.79 -9.87
N VAL A 315 -9.75 7.96 -10.43
CA VAL A 315 -11.08 8.15 -11.05
C VAL A 315 -11.28 7.20 -12.23
N TRP A 316 -10.27 7.03 -13.08
CA TRP A 316 -10.30 6.08 -14.20
C TRP A 316 -10.34 4.64 -13.73
N LEU A 317 -9.65 4.30 -12.65
CA LEU A 317 -9.72 2.98 -12.02
C LEU A 317 -11.15 2.66 -11.58
N PHE A 318 -11.79 3.55 -10.82
CA PHE A 318 -13.16 3.33 -10.35
C PHE A 318 -14.16 3.24 -11.49
N ARG A 319 -14.08 4.16 -12.48
CA ARG A 319 -14.95 4.12 -13.67
C ARG A 319 -14.69 2.90 -14.55
N GLY A 320 -13.45 2.42 -14.61
CA GLY A 320 -13.06 1.24 -15.37
C GLY A 320 -13.67 -0.02 -14.76
N VAL A 321 -13.50 -0.21 -13.45
CA VAL A 321 -14.03 -1.37 -12.71
C VAL A 321 -15.55 -1.42 -12.78
N TYR A 322 -16.22 -0.28 -12.58
CA TYR A 322 -17.68 -0.19 -12.67
C TYR A 322 -18.21 -0.57 -14.06
N ARG A 323 -17.51 -0.15 -15.13
CA ARG A 323 -17.90 -0.50 -16.52
C ARG A 323 -17.61 -1.96 -16.86
N MET A 324 -16.55 -2.53 -16.29
CA MET A 324 -16.13 -3.91 -16.58
C MET A 324 -16.90 -4.96 -15.78
N ASN A 325 -17.26 -4.66 -14.53
CA ASN A 325 -17.96 -5.58 -13.63
C ASN A 325 -19.33 -5.02 -13.25
N LYS A 326 -20.39 -5.63 -13.79
CA LYS A 326 -21.77 -5.36 -13.34
C LYS A 326 -22.04 -5.84 -11.91
N ASN A 327 -21.15 -6.65 -11.33
CA ASN A 327 -21.27 -7.11 -9.95
C ASN A 327 -20.86 -6.01 -8.97
N VAL A 328 -21.86 -5.50 -8.25
CA VAL A 328 -21.72 -4.42 -7.26
C VAL A 328 -20.73 -4.79 -6.15
N ASN A 329 -20.67 -6.07 -5.73
CA ASN A 329 -19.78 -6.50 -4.66
C ASN A 329 -18.30 -6.42 -5.04
N VAL A 330 -17.97 -6.70 -6.31
CA VAL A 330 -16.58 -6.64 -6.79
C VAL A 330 -16.11 -5.18 -6.85
N THR A 331 -16.97 -4.31 -7.38
CA THR A 331 -16.70 -2.87 -7.41
C THR A 331 -16.51 -2.32 -6.00
N LEU A 332 -17.36 -2.73 -5.05
CA LEU A 332 -17.23 -2.38 -3.65
C LEU A 332 -15.87 -2.81 -3.08
N PHE A 333 -15.44 -4.07 -3.24
CA PHE A 333 -14.16 -4.54 -2.71
C PHE A 333 -12.94 -3.85 -3.34
N VAL A 334 -12.98 -3.54 -4.64
CA VAL A 334 -11.89 -2.80 -5.30
C VAL A 334 -11.81 -1.36 -4.78
N ILE A 335 -12.95 -0.69 -4.60
CA ILE A 335 -12.95 0.66 -4.01
C ILE A 335 -12.44 0.60 -2.57
N THR A 336 -12.88 -0.36 -1.76
CA THR A 336 -12.38 -0.56 -0.39
C THR A 336 -10.87 -0.82 -0.36
N LEU A 337 -10.35 -1.62 -1.28
CA LEU A 337 -8.91 -1.86 -1.42
C LEU A 337 -8.14 -0.57 -1.75
N ALA A 338 -8.68 0.25 -2.66
CA ALA A 338 -8.07 1.52 -3.06
C ALA A 338 -8.12 2.55 -1.92
N VAL A 339 -9.21 2.60 -1.15
CA VAL A 339 -9.33 3.47 0.03
C VAL A 339 -8.31 3.08 1.08
N TYR A 340 -8.11 1.78 1.34
CA TYR A 340 -7.06 1.33 2.25
C TYR A 340 -5.68 1.79 1.78
N TYR A 341 -5.36 1.55 0.51
CA TYR A 341 -4.09 1.98 -0.08
C TYR A 341 -3.86 3.49 0.05
N ILE A 342 -4.83 4.32 -0.36
CA ILE A 342 -4.71 5.79 -0.29
C ILE A 342 -4.61 6.25 1.16
N ALA A 343 -5.44 5.73 2.06
CA ALA A 343 -5.41 6.09 3.48
C ALA A 343 -4.08 5.74 4.13
N TYR A 344 -3.56 4.54 3.84
CA TYR A 344 -2.28 4.09 4.35
C TYR A 344 -1.15 4.96 3.81
N SER A 345 -1.05 5.11 2.49
CA SER A 345 -0.01 5.91 1.86
C SER A 345 -0.08 7.39 2.24
N ALA A 346 -1.26 7.94 2.50
CA ALA A 346 -1.41 9.32 2.96
C ALA A 346 -0.80 9.56 4.36
N ILE A 347 -0.81 8.53 5.22
CA ILE A 347 -0.27 8.63 6.59
C ILE A 347 1.24 8.39 6.62
N THR A 348 1.76 7.52 5.73
CA THR A 348 3.15 7.06 5.82
C THR A 348 4.04 7.47 4.67
N GLY A 349 3.50 7.77 3.49
CA GLY A 349 4.28 7.93 2.25
C GLY A 349 4.06 6.79 1.27
N GLU A 350 4.83 6.76 0.18
CA GLU A 350 4.79 5.70 -0.84
C GLU A 350 6.15 5.00 -0.91
N TYR A 351 6.27 3.84 -0.25
CA TYR A 351 7.51 3.04 -0.25
C TYR A 351 7.36 1.77 -1.08
N GLY A 352 6.97 1.94 -2.34
CA GLY A 352 6.73 0.82 -3.27
C GLY A 352 5.51 -0.02 -2.89
N TYR A 353 4.47 0.62 -2.37
CA TYR A 353 3.21 0.01 -1.97
C TYR A 353 2.34 -0.35 -3.18
N MET A 354 2.43 0.42 -4.26
CA MET A 354 1.61 0.26 -5.45
C MET A 354 1.69 -1.15 -6.07
N LYS A 355 2.85 -1.83 -6.01
CA LYS A 355 3.01 -3.21 -6.50
C LYS A 355 2.05 -4.18 -5.83
N TYR A 356 1.91 -4.10 -4.50
CA TYR A 356 1.03 -4.97 -3.73
C TYR A 356 -0.42 -4.63 -4.02
N PHE A 357 -0.76 -3.34 -4.09
CA PHE A 357 -2.09 -2.88 -4.46
C PHE A 357 -2.55 -3.45 -5.81
N ILE A 358 -1.72 -3.35 -6.86
CA ILE A 358 -2.08 -3.82 -8.22
C ILE A 358 -2.22 -5.36 -8.24
N ILE A 359 -1.40 -6.10 -7.48
CA ILE A 359 -1.53 -7.56 -7.36
C ILE A 359 -2.88 -7.93 -6.72
N PHE A 360 -3.24 -7.34 -5.58
CA PHE A 360 -4.51 -7.62 -4.91
C PHE A 360 -5.71 -7.17 -5.75
N TYR A 361 -5.61 -6.01 -6.42
CA TYR A 361 -6.59 -5.54 -7.39
C TYR A 361 -6.84 -6.57 -8.49
N THR A 362 -5.77 -7.11 -9.07
CA THR A 362 -5.84 -8.10 -10.15
C THR A 362 -6.48 -9.40 -9.68
N LEU A 363 -6.13 -9.87 -8.48
CA LEU A 363 -6.74 -11.06 -7.89
C LEU A 363 -8.25 -10.89 -7.68
N LEU A 364 -8.70 -9.74 -7.17
CA LEU A 364 -10.12 -9.44 -7.01
C LEU A 364 -10.87 -9.45 -8.36
N LEU A 365 -10.27 -8.88 -9.41
CA LEU A 365 -10.86 -8.91 -10.75
C LEU A 365 -10.86 -10.31 -11.38
N MET A 366 -9.82 -11.12 -11.15
CA MET A 366 -9.80 -12.50 -11.64
C MET A 366 -10.91 -13.34 -10.97
N GLU A 367 -11.08 -13.15 -9.68
CA GLU A 367 -12.11 -13.80 -8.87
C GLU A 367 -13.55 -13.36 -9.24
N SER A 368 -13.73 -12.22 -9.91
CA SER A 368 -15.03 -11.81 -10.46
C SER A 368 -15.43 -12.53 -11.74
N LYS A 369 -14.47 -13.04 -12.54
CA LYS A 369 -14.79 -13.75 -13.80
C LYS A 369 -15.49 -15.08 -13.59
N ILE A 370 -15.27 -15.73 -12.43
CA ILE A 370 -16.00 -16.95 -12.05
C ILE A 370 -17.53 -16.70 -12.00
N PHE A 371 -17.97 -15.44 -11.81
CA PHE A 371 -19.38 -15.07 -11.82
C PHE A 371 -19.97 -14.98 -13.23
N ILE A 372 -19.20 -14.56 -14.23
CA ILE A 372 -19.72 -14.31 -15.59
C ILE A 372 -19.75 -15.61 -16.41
N GLY A 373 -18.85 -16.57 -16.12
CA GLY A 373 -18.81 -17.87 -16.80
C GLY A 373 -19.84 -18.91 -16.35
N ARG A 374 -20.83 -18.53 -15.53
CA ARG A 374 -21.96 -19.41 -15.15
C ARG A 374 -23.29 -19.05 -15.83
N GLU A 375 -23.32 -18.00 -16.62
CA GLU A 375 -24.48 -17.62 -17.43
C GLU A 375 -24.03 -17.45 -18.89
N HIS A 376 -23.69 -18.56 -19.55
CA HIS A 376 -23.83 -18.72 -21.00
C HIS A 376 -23.87 -20.21 -21.35
#